data_AF-A0A368KJA3-F1
#
_entry.id   AF-A0A368KJA3-F1
#
_cell.length_a   1.000
_cell.length_b   1.000
_cell.length_c   1.000
_cell.angle_alpha   90.00
_cell.angle_beta   90.00
_cell.angle_gamma   90.00
#
_symmetry.space_group_name_H-M   'P 1'
#
loop_
_entity.id
_entity.type
_entity.pdbx_description
1 polymer ?
#
loop_
_entity_poly.entity_id
_entity_poly.type
_entity_poly.pdbx_seq_one_letter_code
_entity_poly.pdbx_strand_id
1 'polypeptide(L)'
;MTRLGLVFVTLVAVGCGASSSSPLPVPPAAANSPEVVKVQEIVAEQIGIAPADVAADQTFEKLGADGLDFVAIVFKTEDQLGVKISAEDLGTVTGVSDPKEMPAKLTVRQYAEFVESVKQAKPMPAPENASEAEMP
;
A
#
# COMPACT_ATOMS: atom_id res chain seq x y z
N MET A 1 68.40 22.63 11.13
CA MET A 1 67.06 23.00 10.63
C MET A 1 66.71 22.04 9.49
N THR A 2 65.66 21.23 9.42
CA THR A 2 64.55 20.85 10.30
C THR A 2 63.99 19.55 9.69
N ARG A 3 63.70 18.53 10.50
CA ARG A 3 63.05 17.27 10.07
C ARG A 3 61.60 17.56 9.66
N LEU A 4 61.11 17.07 8.52
CA LEU A 4 59.70 16.68 8.35
C LEU A 4 59.46 16.07 6.96
N GLY A 5 58.78 14.92 6.89
CA GLY A 5 58.32 14.38 5.61
C GLY A 5 58.09 12.87 5.61
N LEU A 6 57.37 12.39 6.62
CA LEU A 6 56.88 11.02 6.75
C LEU A 6 55.92 10.71 5.58
N VAL A 7 56.38 10.01 4.53
CA VAL A 7 55.49 9.49 3.48
C VAL A 7 54.92 8.15 3.97
N PHE A 8 53.79 8.23 4.68
CA PHE A 8 52.93 7.08 4.96
C PHE A 8 52.28 6.64 3.64
N VAL A 9 52.89 5.65 3.00
CA VAL A 9 52.30 4.92 1.89
C VAL A 9 51.03 4.24 2.41
N THR A 10 49.89 4.73 1.94
CA THR A 10 48.56 4.28 2.33
C THR A 10 48.34 2.83 1.90
N LEU A 11 48.16 2.02 2.94
CA LEU A 11 47.60 0.67 3.01
C LEU A 11 46.50 0.42 1.96
N VAL A 12 46.76 -0.50 1.03
CA VAL A 12 45.72 -1.11 0.18
C VAL A 12 44.96 -2.11 1.04
N ALA A 13 43.71 -1.79 1.38
CA ALA A 13 42.76 -2.73 1.98
C ALA A 13 41.78 -3.20 0.91
N VAL A 14 41.94 -4.46 0.51
CA VAL A 14 40.90 -5.27 -0.15
C VAL A 14 39.74 -5.45 0.81
N GLY A 15 38.51 -5.22 0.34
CA GLY A 15 37.27 -5.53 1.06
C GLY A 15 36.14 -5.88 0.09
N CYS A 16 35.72 -7.14 0.14
CA CYS A 16 34.55 -7.72 -0.54
C CYS A 16 33.23 -7.03 -0.13
N GLY A 17 32.22 -7.04 -1.01
CA GLY A 17 30.86 -6.69 -0.62
C GLY A 17 29.85 -6.82 -1.75
N ALA A 18 29.07 -7.90 -1.70
CA ALA A 18 27.95 -8.18 -2.59
C ALA A 18 26.77 -7.22 -2.37
N SER A 19 25.92 -7.10 -3.39
CA SER A 19 24.49 -6.78 -3.35
C SER A 19 24.01 -5.61 -2.49
N SER A 20 23.56 -4.53 -3.12
CA SER A 20 22.66 -3.55 -2.48
C SER A 20 21.47 -3.27 -3.40
N SER A 21 20.56 -4.24 -3.50
CA SER A 21 19.13 -3.92 -3.62
C SER A 21 18.76 -3.19 -2.33
N SER A 22 18.79 -1.86 -2.37
CA SER A 22 18.43 -1.05 -1.22
C SER A 22 17.03 -1.46 -0.76
N PRO A 23 16.85 -1.93 0.48
CA PRO A 23 15.51 -2.10 1.02
C PRO A 23 14.87 -0.70 1.03
N LEU A 24 13.69 -0.60 0.42
CA LEU A 24 12.91 0.62 0.52
C LEU A 24 12.74 0.96 2.02
N PRO A 25 12.89 2.23 2.41
CA PRO A 25 12.57 2.65 3.76
C PRO A 25 11.09 2.37 4.00
N VAL A 26 10.79 1.31 4.75
CA VAL A 26 9.46 1.14 5.35
C VAL A 26 9.25 2.32 6.30
N PRO A 27 8.19 3.14 6.11
CA PRO A 27 7.88 4.22 7.03
C PRO A 27 7.63 3.66 8.43
N PRO A 28 8.11 4.33 9.50
CA PRO A 28 7.89 3.87 10.85
C PRO A 28 6.44 4.19 11.30
N ALA A 29 5.76 3.17 11.84
CA ALA A 29 4.76 3.31 12.90
C ALA A 29 3.31 3.78 12.58
N ALA A 30 2.64 3.27 11.54
CA ALA A 30 1.18 3.42 11.40
C ALA A 30 0.36 2.13 11.14
N ALA A 31 0.99 0.97 10.92
CA ALA A 31 0.28 -0.27 10.60
C ALA A 31 0.33 -1.28 11.75
N ASN A 32 -0.83 -1.55 12.36
CA ASN A 32 -1.02 -2.71 13.27
C ASN A 32 -1.51 -3.96 12.51
N SER A 33 -1.75 -3.86 11.19
CA SER A 33 -2.21 -4.96 10.33
C SER A 33 -1.57 -4.89 8.93
N PRO A 34 -1.28 -6.04 8.28
CA PRO A 34 -0.69 -6.08 6.94
C PRO A 34 -1.60 -5.49 5.84
N GLU A 35 -2.92 -5.50 6.03
CA GLU A 35 -3.87 -4.93 5.08
C GLU A 35 -3.79 -3.40 5.03
N VAL A 36 -3.53 -2.72 6.15
CA VAL A 36 -3.28 -1.26 6.16
C VAL A 36 -2.11 -0.91 5.25
N VAL A 37 -1.03 -1.69 5.31
CA VAL A 37 0.15 -1.48 4.44
C VAL A 37 -0.22 -1.68 2.98
N LYS A 38 -0.98 -2.75 2.67
CA LYS A 38 -1.41 -3.04 1.29
C LYS A 38 -2.29 -1.93 0.71
N VAL A 39 -3.24 -1.44 1.51
CA VAL A 39 -4.12 -0.34 1.11
C VAL A 39 -3.31 0.94 0.91
N GLN A 40 -2.33 1.23 1.79
CA GLN A 40 -1.43 2.38 1.61
C GLN A 40 -0.64 2.30 0.30
N GLU A 41 -0.13 1.13 -0.07
CA GLU A 41 0.56 0.91 -1.36
C GLU A 41 -0.36 1.20 -2.56
N ILE A 42 -1.60 0.70 -2.53
CA ILE A 42 -2.59 0.92 -3.60
C ILE A 42 -2.94 2.41 -3.71
N VAL A 43 -3.16 3.07 -2.58
CA VAL A 43 -3.47 4.50 -2.54
C VAL A 43 -2.32 5.32 -3.12
N ALA A 44 -1.08 5.06 -2.68
CA ALA A 44 0.12 5.72 -3.18
C ALA A 44 0.26 5.58 -4.70
N GLU A 45 0.05 4.38 -5.23
CA GLU A 45 0.11 4.10 -6.66
C GLU A 45 -0.96 4.86 -7.46
N GLN A 46 -2.19 4.99 -6.92
CA GLN A 46 -3.29 5.67 -7.62
C GLN A 46 -3.14 7.18 -7.67
N ILE A 47 -2.73 7.80 -6.58
CA ILE A 47 -2.60 9.26 -6.52
C ILE A 47 -1.20 9.76 -6.88
N GLY A 48 -0.23 8.85 -7.03
CA GLY A 48 1.13 9.18 -7.47
C GLY A 48 2.03 9.79 -6.39
N ILE A 49 1.85 9.38 -5.11
CA ILE A 49 2.71 9.81 -3.99
C ILE A 49 3.53 8.64 -3.46
N ALA A 50 4.51 8.89 -2.58
CA ALA A 50 5.26 7.82 -1.96
C ALA A 50 4.39 7.08 -0.92
N PRO A 51 4.50 5.74 -0.77
CA PRO A 51 3.80 5.00 0.29
C PRO A 51 4.07 5.55 1.70
N ALA A 52 5.26 6.11 1.93
CA ALA A 52 5.63 6.76 3.19
C ALA A 52 4.85 8.05 3.48
N ASP A 53 4.29 8.70 2.46
CA ASP A 53 3.49 9.92 2.59
C ASP A 53 2.00 9.62 2.79
N VAL A 54 1.57 8.37 2.66
CA VAL A 54 0.19 7.93 2.89
C VAL A 54 -0.06 7.76 4.39
N ALA A 55 -0.49 8.82 5.05
CA ALA A 55 -0.87 8.75 6.46
C ALA A 55 -2.18 7.97 6.66
N ALA A 56 -2.14 6.89 7.44
CA ALA A 56 -3.28 6.01 7.67
C ALA A 56 -4.51 6.74 8.28
N ASP A 57 -4.26 7.74 9.12
CA ASP A 57 -5.30 8.50 9.83
C ASP A 57 -5.83 9.71 9.03
N GLN A 58 -5.34 9.92 7.80
CA GLN A 58 -5.87 10.93 6.89
C GLN A 58 -6.98 10.38 6.01
N THR A 59 -7.91 11.26 5.64
CA THR A 59 -8.94 10.95 4.65
C THR A 59 -8.35 10.88 3.26
N PHE A 60 -8.97 10.09 2.38
CA PHE A 60 -8.52 9.98 0.98
C PHE A 60 -8.48 11.35 0.29
N GLU A 61 -9.47 12.22 0.54
CA GLU A 61 -9.49 13.57 -0.02
C GLU A 61 -8.29 14.42 0.45
N LYS A 62 -7.87 14.29 1.71
CA LYS A 62 -6.69 15.01 2.22
C LYS A 62 -5.38 14.53 1.60
N LEU A 63 -5.36 13.29 1.12
CA LEU A 63 -4.24 12.73 0.38
C LEU A 63 -4.28 13.10 -1.11
N GLY A 64 -5.36 13.75 -1.57
CA GLY A 64 -5.55 14.16 -2.95
C GLY A 64 -6.29 13.16 -3.83
N ALA A 65 -6.88 12.10 -3.26
CA ALA A 65 -7.78 11.21 -3.98
C ALA A 65 -9.18 11.81 -4.04
N ASP A 66 -9.66 12.10 -5.26
CA ASP A 66 -11.04 12.50 -5.48
C ASP A 66 -12.00 11.30 -5.57
N GLY A 67 -13.27 11.56 -5.88
CA GLY A 67 -14.28 10.51 -6.00
C GLY A 67 -14.05 9.51 -7.15
N LEU A 68 -13.34 9.89 -8.22
CA LEU A 68 -12.97 8.97 -9.30
C LEU A 68 -11.76 8.13 -8.92
N ASP A 69 -10.76 8.76 -8.29
CA ASP A 69 -9.59 8.06 -7.76
C ASP A 69 -10.01 7.03 -6.70
N PHE A 70 -10.95 7.40 -5.82
CA PHE A 70 -11.48 6.50 -4.80
C PHE A 70 -12.14 5.26 -5.40
N VAL A 71 -12.95 5.41 -6.45
CA VAL A 71 -13.56 4.25 -7.16
C VAL A 71 -12.49 3.35 -7.78
N ALA A 72 -11.42 3.92 -8.32
CA ALA A 72 -10.29 3.15 -8.86
C ALA A 72 -9.51 2.42 -7.75
N ILE A 73 -9.29 3.07 -6.61
CA ILE A 73 -8.66 2.48 -5.41
C ILE A 73 -9.51 1.29 -4.92
N VAL A 74 -10.83 1.43 -4.86
CA VAL A 74 -11.73 0.33 -4.46
C VAL A 74 -11.58 -0.86 -5.41
N PHE A 75 -11.65 -0.64 -6.72
CA PHE A 75 -11.50 -1.71 -7.71
C PHE A 75 -10.14 -2.41 -7.62
N LYS A 76 -9.04 -1.65 -7.50
CA LYS A 76 -7.71 -2.24 -7.32
C LYS A 76 -7.57 -3.01 -6.01
N THR A 77 -8.21 -2.54 -4.95
CA THR A 77 -8.23 -3.24 -3.66
C THR A 77 -8.96 -4.57 -3.77
N GLU A 78 -10.13 -4.59 -4.43
CA GLU A 78 -10.88 -5.82 -4.71
C GLU A 78 -10.04 -6.83 -5.52
N ASP A 79 -9.40 -6.38 -6.60
CA ASP A 79 -8.58 -7.22 -7.48
C ASP A 79 -7.35 -7.79 -6.75
N GLN A 80 -6.59 -6.95 -6.05
CA GLN A 80 -5.35 -7.37 -5.38
C GLN A 80 -5.59 -8.22 -4.12
N LEU A 81 -6.70 -8.00 -3.40
CA LEU A 81 -6.98 -8.69 -2.15
C LEU A 81 -8.02 -9.82 -2.29
N GLY A 82 -8.64 -9.97 -3.46
CA GLY A 82 -9.66 -10.98 -3.71
C GLY A 82 -10.90 -10.78 -2.84
N VAL A 83 -11.28 -9.53 -2.58
CA VAL A 83 -12.47 -9.16 -1.78
C VAL A 83 -13.52 -8.51 -2.67
N LYS A 84 -14.76 -8.43 -2.18
CA LYS A 84 -15.84 -7.71 -2.86
C LYS A 84 -16.42 -6.67 -1.91
N ILE A 85 -16.32 -5.41 -2.29
CA ILE A 85 -16.64 -4.24 -1.47
C ILE A 85 -17.87 -3.56 -2.08
N SER A 86 -18.99 -3.58 -1.36
CA SER A 86 -20.19 -2.89 -1.80
C SER A 86 -20.15 -1.43 -1.38
N ALA A 87 -20.55 -0.53 -2.28
CA ALA A 87 -20.77 0.88 -1.95
C ALA A 87 -21.77 1.05 -0.80
N GLU A 88 -22.78 0.19 -0.73
CA GLU A 88 -23.77 0.16 0.35
C GLU A 88 -23.11 -0.11 1.71
N ASP A 89 -22.22 -1.09 1.77
CA ASP A 89 -21.50 -1.47 2.99
C ASP A 89 -20.58 -0.33 3.46
N LEU A 90 -19.83 0.29 2.54
CA LEU A 90 -19.04 1.50 2.82
C LEU A 90 -19.92 2.68 3.25
N GLY A 91 -21.13 2.78 2.71
CA GLY A 91 -22.11 3.81 3.07
C GLY A 91 -22.59 3.67 4.51
N THR A 92 -22.67 2.45 5.05
CA THR A 92 -22.98 2.24 6.48
C THR A 92 -21.89 2.77 7.41
N VAL A 93 -20.63 2.76 6.96
CA VAL A 93 -19.46 3.26 7.72
C VAL A 93 -19.35 4.78 7.61
N THR A 94 -19.54 5.33 6.41
CA THR A 94 -19.31 6.76 6.12
C THR A 94 -20.56 7.64 6.32
N GLY A 95 -21.75 7.03 6.37
CA GLY A 95 -23.03 7.74 6.34
C GLY A 95 -23.31 8.45 5.02
N VAL A 96 -22.66 8.01 3.94
CA VAL A 96 -22.73 8.63 2.60
C VAL A 96 -23.13 7.57 1.59
N SER A 97 -24.10 7.88 0.75
CA SER A 97 -24.59 6.94 -0.27
C SER A 97 -23.80 6.96 -1.57
N ASP A 98 -23.21 8.12 -1.93
CA ASP A 98 -22.41 8.25 -3.16
C ASP A 98 -20.93 7.92 -2.87
N PRO A 99 -20.35 6.88 -3.51
CA PRO A 99 -18.93 6.58 -3.42
C PRO A 99 -18.02 7.77 -3.72
N LYS A 100 -18.44 8.70 -4.58
CA LYS A 100 -17.66 9.88 -4.94
C LYS A 100 -17.48 10.86 -3.78
N GLU A 101 -18.37 10.81 -2.79
CA GLU A 101 -18.34 11.68 -1.60
C GLU A 101 -17.69 11.00 -0.38
N MET A 102 -17.51 9.67 -0.41
CA MET A 102 -16.84 8.91 0.64
C MET A 102 -15.39 9.32 0.94
N PRO A 103 -14.53 9.70 -0.03
CA PRO A 103 -13.13 10.07 0.26
C PRO A 103 -12.99 11.27 1.20
N ALA A 104 -14.02 12.12 1.33
CA ALA A 104 -14.04 13.24 2.27
C ALA A 104 -14.15 12.79 3.74
N LYS A 105 -14.74 11.62 4.00
CA LYS A 105 -15.11 11.14 5.34
C LYS A 105 -14.42 9.86 5.78
N LEU A 106 -13.84 9.13 4.83
CA LEU A 106 -13.22 7.85 5.08
C LEU A 106 -11.70 8.00 5.19
N THR A 107 -11.11 7.50 6.26
CA THR A 107 -9.65 7.41 6.40
C THR A 107 -9.10 6.13 5.78
N VAL A 108 -7.82 6.14 5.42
CA VAL A 108 -7.13 4.95 4.90
C VAL A 108 -7.18 3.79 5.90
N ARG A 109 -7.02 4.08 7.20
CA ARG A 109 -7.14 3.08 8.28
C ARG A 109 -8.54 2.49 8.35
N GLN A 110 -9.59 3.32 8.39
CA GLN A 110 -10.97 2.84 8.47
C GLN A 110 -11.34 1.99 7.25
N TYR A 111 -10.87 2.36 6.06
CA TYR A 111 -11.06 1.57 4.87
C TYR A 111 -10.33 0.22 4.94
N ALA A 112 -9.08 0.20 5.39
CA ALA A 112 -8.32 -1.04 5.56
C ALA A 112 -8.96 -1.98 6.60
N GLU A 113 -9.41 -1.45 7.74
CA GLU A 113 -10.15 -2.22 8.76
C GLU A 113 -11.46 -2.78 8.21
N PHE A 114 -12.16 -1.99 7.38
CA PHE A 114 -13.36 -2.46 6.68
C PHE A 114 -13.02 -3.62 5.72
N VAL A 115 -11.96 -3.48 4.92
CA VAL A 115 -11.49 -4.52 3.99
C VAL A 115 -11.11 -5.81 4.73
N GLU A 116 -10.42 -5.70 5.86
CA GLU A 116 -10.12 -6.84 6.75
C GLU A 116 -11.40 -7.55 7.21
N SER A 117 -12.42 -6.77 7.63
CA SER A 117 -13.70 -7.32 8.07
C SER A 117 -14.44 -8.07 6.95
N VAL A 118 -14.40 -7.55 5.72
CA VAL A 118 -15.02 -8.18 4.55
C VAL A 118 -14.31 -9.48 4.18
N LYS A 119 -12.97 -9.46 4.17
CA LYS A 119 -12.14 -10.64 3.88
C LYS A 119 -12.40 -11.79 4.85
N GLN A 120 -12.66 -11.48 6.12
CA GLN A 120 -12.99 -12.48 7.15
C GLN A 120 -14.44 -12.95 7.05
N ALA A 121 -15.39 -12.07 6.71
CA ALA A 121 -16.82 -12.39 6.64
C ALA A 121 -17.22 -13.14 5.36
N LYS A 122 -16.50 -12.94 4.25
CA LYS A 122 -16.84 -13.53 2.95
C LYS A 122 -15.58 -13.79 2.13
N PRO A 123 -14.87 -14.91 2.37
CA PRO A 123 -13.79 -15.31 1.49
C PRO A 123 -14.37 -15.49 0.09
N MET A 124 -13.78 -14.85 -0.92
CA MET A 124 -14.09 -15.19 -2.30
C MET A 124 -13.85 -16.69 -2.48
N PRO A 125 -14.77 -17.46 -3.10
CA PRO A 125 -14.42 -18.81 -3.50
C PRO A 125 -13.12 -18.72 -4.29
N ALA A 126 -12.11 -19.49 -3.87
CA ALA A 126 -10.85 -19.60 -4.62
C ALA A 126 -11.18 -19.86 -6.09
N PRO A 127 -10.36 -19.41 -7.06
CA PRO A 127 -10.55 -19.79 -8.45
C PRO A 127 -10.58 -21.32 -8.54
N GLU A 128 -11.77 -21.88 -8.66
CA GLU A 128 -12.00 -23.30 -8.80
C GLU A 128 -11.58 -23.67 -10.22
N ASN A 129 -10.36 -24.20 -10.35
CA ASN A 129 -9.81 -24.89 -11.51
C ASN A 129 -10.28 -24.39 -12.88
N ALA A 130 -9.52 -23.48 -13.49
CA ALA A 130 -9.39 -23.48 -14.95
C ALA A 130 -8.43 -24.62 -15.37
N SER A 131 -8.81 -25.86 -15.06
CA SER A 131 -8.30 -27.06 -15.73
C SER A 131 -9.37 -27.50 -16.72
N GLU A 132 -8.91 -27.77 -17.93
CA GLU A 132 -9.56 -28.44 -19.05
C GLU A 132 -10.98 -28.02 -19.46
N ALA A 133 -11.03 -27.32 -20.59
CA ALA A 133 -11.68 -27.91 -21.76
C ALA A 133 -10.79 -27.67 -22.98
N GLU A 134 -9.85 -28.60 -23.20
CA GLU A 134 -9.42 -28.96 -24.55
C GLU A 134 -10.68 -29.13 -25.39
N MET A 135 -10.84 -28.30 -26.42
CA MET A 135 -11.82 -28.56 -27.47
C MET A 135 -11.09 -29.35 -28.57
N PRO A 136 -11.60 -30.54 -28.96
CA PRO A 136 -11.06 -31.31 -30.07
C PRO A 136 -11.23 -30.62 -31.43
#